data_AF-A0A963RIW1-F1
#
_entry.id   AF-A0A963RIW1-F1
#
_cell.length_a   1.000
_cell.length_b   1.000
_cell.length_c   1.000
_cell.angle_alpha   90.00
_cell.angle_beta   90.00
_cell.angle_gamma   90.00
#
_symmetry.space_group_name_H-M   'P 1'
#
loop_
_entity.id
_entity.type
_entity.pdbx_description
1 polymer ?
#
loop_
_entity_poly.entity_id
_entity_poly.type
_entity_poly.pdbx_seq_one_letter_code
_entity_poly.pdbx_strand_id
1 'polypeptide(L)'
;MKKAILAGSACMTLACLSLAACGEAADDAAATDEATPAAEASAPAAEQEDALVPGTEYHATALLDCSFDGTAVEGGCSAGVVRNWGAPGAALVEVTKPDGMKRAIFYDGTTPTGADSAEADGSAGWDFTVTRDGDMVTIDFGPEHYVIPDALITGG
;
A
#
# COMPACT_ATOMS: atom_id res chain seq x y z
N MET A 1 26.91 -30.43 34.04
CA MET A 1 28.01 -29.43 34.06
C MET A 1 27.46 -28.13 34.63
N LYS A 2 28.27 -27.07 34.81
CA LYS A 2 28.00 -25.98 35.79
C LYS A 2 26.96 -24.94 35.34
N LYS A 3 26.37 -24.25 36.32
CA LYS A 3 25.30 -23.23 36.21
C LYS A 3 25.78 -21.86 35.71
N ALA A 4 24.86 -21.12 35.07
CA ALA A 4 24.60 -19.68 35.17
C ALA A 4 23.10 -19.48 34.81
N ILE A 5 22.25 -18.60 35.36
CA ILE A 5 22.33 -17.56 36.42
C ILE A 5 23.02 -16.23 36.03
N LEU A 6 22.21 -15.34 35.44
CA LEU A 6 22.10 -13.86 35.61
C LEU A 6 20.75 -13.51 34.91
N ALA A 7 19.71 -12.92 35.52
CA ALA A 7 19.58 -11.60 36.17
C ALA A 7 19.88 -10.42 35.21
N GLY A 8 19.04 -9.39 35.03
CA GLY A 8 17.67 -9.15 35.53
C GLY A 8 17.26 -7.66 35.39
N SER A 9 15.94 -7.39 35.37
CA SER A 9 15.22 -6.15 35.76
C SER A 9 15.71 -4.74 35.34
N ALA A 10 14.89 -4.04 34.54
CA ALA A 10 14.48 -2.61 34.65
C ALA A 10 13.56 -2.32 33.43
N CYS A 11 12.30 -1.86 33.50
CA CYS A 11 11.71 -0.76 34.26
C CYS A 11 12.38 0.59 33.95
N MET A 12 11.91 1.28 32.91
CA MET A 12 12.00 2.74 32.83
C MET A 12 10.82 3.34 32.05
N THR A 13 9.84 3.84 32.78
CA THR A 13 8.85 4.81 32.29
C THR A 13 9.52 6.18 32.06
N LEU A 14 9.26 6.80 30.90
CA LEU A 14 9.56 8.20 30.64
C LEU A 14 8.37 8.76 29.83
N ALA A 15 7.34 9.32 30.48
CA ALA A 15 7.28 10.67 31.05
C ALA A 15 7.02 11.75 29.98
N CYS A 16 5.96 12.53 30.21
CA CYS A 16 5.36 13.47 29.27
C CYS A 16 6.27 14.67 28.95
N LEU A 17 6.06 15.29 27.78
CA LEU A 17 6.36 16.71 27.58
C LEU A 17 5.19 17.41 26.88
N SER A 18 4.26 17.92 27.68
CA SER A 18 3.20 18.84 27.24
C SER A 18 3.79 20.25 27.15
N LEU A 19 3.77 20.87 25.98
CA LEU A 19 4.13 22.27 25.82
C LEU A 19 2.85 23.13 25.86
N ALA A 20 2.70 23.91 26.94
CA ALA A 20 1.69 24.94 27.04
C ALA A 20 2.27 26.28 26.55
N ALA A 21 1.45 27.07 25.84
CA ALA A 21 1.67 28.49 25.60
C ALA A 21 0.37 29.25 25.96
N CYS A 22 0.52 30.47 26.46
CA CYS A 22 -0.50 31.19 27.22
C CYS A 22 -0.51 32.69 26.89
N GLY A 23 -1.67 33.35 27.10
CA GLY A 23 -1.81 34.81 27.10
C GLY A 23 -2.04 35.46 25.72
N GLU A 24 -2.75 36.57 25.55
CA GLU A 24 -3.58 37.44 26.43
C GLU A 24 -4.71 38.03 25.52
N ALA A 25 -5.99 38.08 25.91
CA ALA A 25 -6.72 39.17 26.60
C ALA A 25 -7.09 40.43 25.76
N ALA A 26 -8.31 40.94 26.00
CA ALA A 26 -9.11 41.98 25.31
C ALA A 26 -8.47 43.41 25.21
N ASP A 27 -9.04 44.47 24.58
CA ASP A 27 -10.45 44.83 24.27
C ASP A 27 -10.55 45.96 23.20
N ASP A 28 -11.79 46.39 22.88
CA ASP A 28 -12.26 47.71 22.41
C ASP A 28 -12.64 48.02 20.93
N ALA A 29 -13.84 48.64 20.83
CA ALA A 29 -14.39 49.57 19.83
C ALA A 29 -14.48 49.26 18.32
N ALA A 30 -15.67 48.74 17.95
CA ALA A 30 -16.63 49.37 17.03
C ALA A 30 -16.15 50.15 15.78
N ALA A 31 -16.39 49.55 14.60
CA ALA A 31 -16.81 50.27 13.40
C ALA A 31 -17.83 49.42 12.61
N THR A 32 -18.91 50.06 12.16
CA THR A 32 -19.91 49.45 11.27
C THR A 32 -19.42 49.46 9.83
N ASP A 33 -19.40 48.31 9.15
CA ASP A 33 -19.52 48.26 7.69
C ASP A 33 -20.20 46.94 7.26
N GLU A 34 -21.12 47.03 6.31
CA GLU A 34 -21.83 45.85 5.77
C GLU A 34 -20.97 45.10 4.76
N ALA A 35 -20.13 44.19 5.26
CA ALA A 35 -19.46 43.20 4.43
C ALA A 35 -19.97 41.79 4.79
N THR A 36 -21.05 41.37 4.13
CA THR A 36 -21.37 39.93 4.01
C THR A 36 -20.12 39.22 3.53
N PRO A 37 -19.50 38.30 4.30
CA PRO A 37 -18.44 37.48 3.76
C PRO A 37 -19.07 36.62 2.68
N ALA A 38 -18.81 36.97 1.42
CA ALA A 38 -19.04 36.05 0.33
C ALA A 38 -18.31 34.77 0.70
N ALA A 39 -19.06 33.67 0.84
CA ALA A 39 -18.46 32.39 1.17
C ALA A 39 -17.33 32.15 0.17
N GLU A 40 -16.10 32.08 0.67
CA GLU A 40 -14.98 31.57 -0.11
C GLU A 40 -15.36 30.14 -0.48
N ALA A 41 -15.95 30.02 -1.66
CA ALA A 41 -16.19 28.77 -2.32
C ALA A 41 -14.81 28.15 -2.46
N SER A 42 -14.48 27.28 -1.51
CA SER A 42 -13.28 26.46 -1.54
C SER A 42 -13.32 25.79 -2.90
N ALA A 43 -12.45 26.23 -3.80
CA ALA A 43 -12.34 25.63 -5.11
C ALA A 43 -12.19 24.12 -4.85
N PRO A 44 -12.95 23.25 -5.55
CA PRO A 44 -12.79 21.82 -5.35
C PRO A 44 -11.30 21.53 -5.51
N ALA A 45 -10.70 20.95 -4.46
CA ALA A 45 -9.30 20.58 -4.50
C ALA A 45 -9.13 19.74 -5.76
N ALA A 46 -8.35 20.23 -6.72
CA ALA A 46 -8.18 19.53 -7.98
C ALA A 46 -7.69 18.12 -7.64
N GLU A 47 -8.49 17.11 -7.99
CA GLU A 47 -8.12 15.72 -7.80
C GLU A 47 -6.80 15.54 -8.55
N GLN A 48 -5.71 15.35 -7.79
CA GLN A 48 -4.41 15.15 -8.38
C GLN A 48 -4.42 13.77 -9.01
N GLU A 49 -4.52 13.77 -10.34
CA GLU A 49 -4.42 12.57 -11.15
C GLU A 49 -3.12 11.83 -10.81
N ASP A 50 -3.25 10.55 -10.50
CA ASP A 50 -2.17 9.74 -9.97
C ASP A 50 -1.08 9.53 -11.04
N ALA A 51 0.18 9.75 -10.67
CA ALA A 51 1.26 9.92 -11.63
C ALA A 51 1.71 8.57 -12.22
N LEU A 52 1.84 8.51 -13.54
CA LEU A 52 2.40 7.34 -14.23
C LEU A 52 3.94 7.36 -14.25
N VAL A 53 4.54 6.18 -14.11
CA VAL A 53 5.97 5.95 -14.29
C VAL A 53 6.32 6.17 -15.78
N PRO A 54 7.25 7.10 -16.10
CA PRO A 54 7.51 7.51 -17.49
C PRO A 54 7.81 6.34 -18.44
N GLY A 55 7.06 6.27 -19.53
CA GLY A 55 7.19 5.22 -20.54
C GLY A 55 6.45 3.92 -20.23
N THR A 56 5.58 3.90 -19.21
CA THR A 56 4.74 2.76 -18.84
C THR A 56 3.28 3.18 -18.60
N GLU A 57 2.40 2.19 -18.42
CA GLU A 57 1.01 2.35 -17.98
C GLU A 57 0.83 2.22 -16.45
N TYR A 58 1.93 2.08 -15.70
CA TYR A 58 1.91 1.83 -14.26
C TYR A 58 2.04 3.13 -13.46
N HIS A 59 1.37 3.20 -12.32
CA HIS A 59 1.49 4.31 -11.36
C HIS A 59 2.68 4.10 -10.42
N ALA A 60 3.08 2.85 -10.20
CA ALA A 60 4.33 2.48 -9.52
C ALA A 60 4.85 1.15 -10.06
N THR A 61 6.15 0.91 -9.89
CA THR A 61 6.81 -0.36 -10.21
C THR A 61 7.68 -0.82 -9.04
N ALA A 62 7.87 -2.13 -8.91
CA ALA A 62 8.64 -2.75 -7.84
C ALA A 62 9.35 -4.02 -8.31
N LEU A 63 10.34 -4.47 -7.52
CA LEU A 63 10.80 -5.85 -7.52
C LEU A 63 10.17 -6.54 -6.31
N LEU A 64 9.48 -7.66 -6.55
CA LEU A 64 8.76 -8.43 -5.53
C LEU A 64 9.49 -9.72 -5.21
N ASP A 65 9.43 -10.15 -3.96
CA ASP A 65 9.78 -11.54 -3.61
C ASP A 65 8.73 -12.47 -4.23
N CYS A 66 9.19 -13.45 -5.01
CA CYS A 66 8.33 -14.39 -5.72
C CYS A 66 9.00 -15.76 -5.88
N SER A 67 8.19 -16.80 -6.04
CA SER A 67 8.67 -18.16 -6.34
C SER A 67 7.73 -18.90 -7.28
N PHE A 68 8.27 -19.84 -8.05
CA PHE A 68 7.53 -20.70 -8.98
C PHE A 68 7.96 -22.14 -8.75
N ASP A 69 7.00 -23.05 -8.61
CA ASP A 69 7.25 -24.47 -8.26
C ASP A 69 8.12 -24.61 -6.99
N GLY A 70 7.94 -23.70 -6.02
CA GLY A 70 8.72 -23.62 -4.79
C GLY A 70 10.18 -23.13 -4.95
N THR A 71 10.57 -22.67 -6.15
CA THR A 71 11.89 -22.10 -6.43
C THR A 71 11.82 -20.58 -6.46
N ALA A 72 12.50 -19.91 -5.52
CA ALA A 72 12.56 -18.45 -5.47
C ALA A 72 13.30 -17.87 -6.68
N VAL A 73 12.82 -16.74 -7.21
CA VAL A 73 13.49 -16.03 -8.30
C VAL A 73 14.59 -15.13 -7.74
N GLU A 74 15.85 -15.42 -8.07
CA GLU A 74 16.97 -14.56 -7.69
C GLU A 74 16.82 -13.16 -8.30
N GLY A 75 16.77 -12.13 -7.45
CA GLY A 75 16.53 -10.74 -7.86
C GLY A 75 15.05 -10.32 -7.88
N GLY A 76 14.12 -11.26 -7.63
CA GLY A 76 12.68 -11.00 -7.56
C GLY A 76 11.98 -10.85 -8.92
N CYS A 77 10.67 -10.66 -8.87
CA CYS A 77 9.83 -10.43 -10.04
C CYS A 77 9.58 -8.95 -10.25
N SER A 78 9.79 -8.45 -11.47
CA SER A 78 9.37 -7.11 -11.87
C SER A 78 7.84 -7.00 -11.86
N ALA A 79 7.30 -6.05 -11.11
CA ALA A 79 5.88 -5.78 -11.05
C ALA A 79 5.55 -4.31 -11.34
N GLY A 80 4.35 -4.08 -11.88
CA GLY A 80 3.77 -2.76 -12.08
C GLY A 80 2.31 -2.73 -11.61
N VAL A 81 1.85 -1.60 -11.10
CA VAL A 81 0.48 -1.42 -10.60
C VAL A 81 -0.30 -0.40 -11.41
N VAL A 82 -1.51 -0.76 -11.81
CA VAL A 82 -2.52 0.13 -12.37
C VAL A 82 -3.58 0.36 -11.29
N ARG A 83 -3.59 1.56 -10.70
CA ARG A 83 -4.56 1.97 -9.67
C ARG A 83 -5.82 2.51 -10.34
N ASN A 84 -6.96 2.46 -9.65
CA ASN A 84 -8.30 2.74 -10.19
C ASN A 84 -8.64 1.91 -11.43
N TRP A 85 -8.21 0.65 -11.45
CA TRP A 85 -8.44 -0.25 -12.59
C TRP A 85 -9.92 -0.67 -12.63
N GLY A 86 -10.66 -0.11 -13.59
CA GLY A 86 -12.08 -0.40 -13.83
C GLY A 86 -13.06 0.22 -12.81
N ALA A 87 -12.68 0.35 -11.54
CA ALA A 87 -13.48 0.97 -10.49
C ALA A 87 -12.62 1.77 -9.49
N PRO A 88 -13.19 2.77 -8.79
CA PRO A 88 -12.48 3.49 -7.71
C PRO A 88 -12.05 2.53 -6.60
N GLY A 89 -10.79 2.64 -6.16
CA GLY A 89 -10.21 1.77 -5.14
C GLY A 89 -9.81 0.37 -5.62
N ALA A 90 -10.21 -0.05 -6.82
CA ALA A 90 -9.71 -1.27 -7.43
C ALA A 90 -8.32 -1.05 -8.04
N ALA A 91 -7.48 -2.08 -8.02
CA ALA A 91 -6.17 -2.06 -8.66
C ALA A 91 -5.85 -3.37 -9.37
N LEU A 92 -4.95 -3.28 -10.35
CA LEU A 92 -4.38 -4.41 -11.07
C LEU A 92 -2.86 -4.38 -10.84
N VAL A 93 -2.31 -5.44 -10.25
CA VAL A 93 -0.86 -5.67 -10.22
C VAL A 93 -0.50 -6.65 -11.31
N GLU A 94 0.32 -6.22 -12.26
CA GLU A 94 0.93 -7.12 -13.24
C GLU A 94 2.32 -7.53 -12.75
N VAL A 95 2.54 -8.83 -12.56
CA VAL A 95 3.85 -9.39 -12.20
C VAL A 95 4.44 -10.13 -13.39
N THR A 96 5.66 -9.78 -13.79
CA THR A 96 6.36 -10.43 -14.90
C THR A 96 7.05 -11.69 -14.39
N LYS A 97 6.67 -12.84 -14.95
CA LYS A 97 7.21 -14.17 -14.61
C LYS A 97 8.54 -14.43 -15.33
N PRO A 98 9.35 -15.40 -14.86
CA PRO A 98 10.61 -15.79 -15.54
C PRO A 98 10.43 -16.29 -16.98
N ASP A 99 9.24 -16.77 -17.34
CA ASP A 99 8.87 -17.17 -18.71
C ASP A 99 8.59 -15.98 -19.65
N GLY A 100 8.57 -14.74 -19.12
CA GLY A 100 8.28 -13.52 -19.85
C GLY A 100 6.79 -13.20 -20.00
N MET A 101 5.88 -14.07 -19.54
CA MET A 101 4.46 -13.78 -19.44
C MET A 101 4.19 -12.93 -18.19
N LYS A 102 3.06 -12.22 -18.20
CA LYS A 102 2.58 -11.49 -17.02
C LYS A 102 1.48 -12.29 -16.33
N ARG A 103 1.44 -12.17 -15.00
CA ARG A 103 0.30 -12.54 -14.16
C ARG A 103 -0.40 -11.25 -13.72
N ALA A 104 -1.68 -11.13 -14.01
CA ALA A 104 -2.55 -10.08 -13.51
C ALA A 104 -3.17 -10.50 -12.17
N ILE A 105 -2.98 -9.70 -11.12
CA ILE A 105 -3.56 -9.91 -9.79
C ILE A 105 -4.51 -8.74 -9.50
N PHE A 106 -5.76 -9.05 -9.24
CA PHE A 106 -6.83 -8.07 -9.00
C PHE A 106 -6.92 -7.73 -7.52
N TYR A 107 -7.13 -6.45 -7.22
CA TYR A 107 -7.21 -5.90 -5.87
C TYR A 107 -8.46 -5.04 -5.69
N ASP A 108 -9.05 -5.11 -4.49
CA ASP A 108 -10.02 -4.16 -3.95
C ASP A 108 -9.42 -3.52 -2.68
N GLY A 109 -9.08 -2.24 -2.77
CA GLY A 109 -8.15 -1.61 -1.82
C GLY A 109 -6.84 -2.38 -1.74
N THR A 110 -6.40 -2.72 -0.53
CA THR A 110 -5.20 -3.57 -0.30
C THR A 110 -5.51 -5.07 -0.21
N THR A 111 -6.71 -5.51 -0.58
CA THR A 111 -7.10 -6.93 -0.55
C THR A 111 -7.03 -7.54 -1.95
N PRO A 112 -6.19 -8.56 -2.20
CA PRO A 112 -6.22 -9.31 -3.45
C PRO A 112 -7.52 -10.11 -3.53
N THR A 113 -8.20 -10.03 -4.67
CA THR A 113 -9.50 -10.68 -4.93
C THR A 113 -9.41 -11.84 -5.92
N GLY A 114 -8.33 -11.92 -6.70
CA GLY A 114 -8.08 -13.04 -7.60
C GLY A 114 -6.87 -12.81 -8.52
N ALA A 115 -6.62 -13.78 -9.39
CA ALA A 115 -5.61 -13.77 -10.45
C ALA A 115 -6.28 -13.99 -11.82
N ASP A 116 -5.63 -13.57 -12.91
CA ASP A 116 -6.01 -14.04 -14.23
C ASP A 116 -5.67 -15.52 -14.40
N SER A 117 -6.58 -16.25 -15.03
CA SER A 117 -6.51 -17.70 -15.15
C SER A 117 -7.02 -18.17 -16.51
N ALA A 118 -6.39 -19.18 -17.11
CA ALA A 118 -6.79 -19.77 -18.37
C ALA A 118 -6.69 -21.30 -18.38
N GLU A 119 -7.52 -21.94 -19.20
CA GLU A 119 -7.36 -23.37 -19.53
C GLU A 119 -6.10 -23.61 -20.38
N ALA A 120 -5.66 -22.59 -21.14
CA ALA A 120 -4.57 -22.68 -22.10
C ALA A 120 -3.17 -22.73 -21.45
N ASP A 121 -3.00 -22.17 -20.26
CA ASP A 121 -1.78 -22.26 -19.45
C ASP A 121 -1.93 -23.21 -18.24
N GLY A 122 -3.11 -23.80 -18.05
CA GLY A 122 -3.43 -24.74 -16.98
C GLY A 122 -3.80 -24.10 -15.63
N SER A 123 -3.87 -22.77 -15.56
CA SER A 123 -4.11 -22.04 -14.31
C SER A 123 -5.59 -21.95 -13.89
N ALA A 124 -6.54 -22.24 -14.78
CA ALA A 124 -7.98 -22.21 -14.49
C ALA A 124 -8.43 -23.16 -13.35
N GLY A 125 -7.62 -24.19 -13.03
CA GLY A 125 -7.87 -25.11 -11.93
C GLY A 125 -7.07 -24.84 -10.65
N TRP A 126 -6.39 -23.69 -10.54
CA TRP A 126 -5.54 -23.37 -9.38
C TRP A 126 -6.32 -22.66 -8.26
N ASP A 127 -6.04 -23.04 -7.02
CA ASP A 127 -6.54 -22.36 -5.84
C ASP A 127 -5.84 -21.01 -5.66
N PHE A 128 -6.61 -19.96 -5.34
CA PHE A 128 -6.10 -18.63 -4.99
C PHE A 128 -6.20 -18.44 -3.47
N THR A 129 -5.06 -18.42 -2.78
CA THR A 129 -4.97 -18.28 -1.32
C THR A 129 -4.21 -17.01 -0.97
N VAL A 130 -4.69 -16.30 0.06
CA VAL A 130 -4.08 -15.05 0.53
C VAL A 130 -3.76 -15.18 2.03
N THR A 131 -2.52 -14.87 2.38
CA THR A 131 -2.04 -14.72 3.77
C THR A 131 -1.51 -13.30 3.95
N ARG A 132 -1.66 -12.72 5.14
CA ARG A 132 -1.21 -11.34 5.44
C ARG A 132 -0.38 -11.30 6.72
N ASP A 133 0.75 -10.61 6.66
CA ASP A 133 1.61 -10.29 7.82
C ASP A 133 1.89 -8.78 7.82
N GLY A 134 1.15 -8.05 8.65
CA GLY A 134 1.14 -6.58 8.63
C GLY A 134 0.77 -6.03 7.25
N ASP A 135 1.67 -5.23 6.69
CA ASP A 135 1.53 -4.57 5.38
C ASP A 135 1.99 -5.46 4.21
N MET A 136 2.45 -6.69 4.48
CA MET A 136 2.86 -7.66 3.45
C MET A 136 1.74 -8.66 3.18
N VAL A 137 1.40 -8.82 1.90
CA VAL A 137 0.41 -9.77 1.42
C VAL A 137 1.09 -10.87 0.63
N THR A 138 0.99 -12.09 1.13
CA THR A 138 1.42 -13.31 0.44
C THR A 138 0.25 -13.88 -0.33
N ILE A 139 0.46 -14.15 -1.62
CA ILE A 139 -0.52 -14.76 -2.52
C ILE A 139 0.08 -16.05 -3.06
N ASP A 140 -0.60 -17.15 -2.81
CA ASP A 140 -0.35 -18.44 -3.44
C ASP A 140 -1.42 -18.68 -4.50
N PHE A 141 -1.00 -18.88 -5.74
CA PHE A 141 -1.89 -19.23 -6.86
C PHE A 141 -1.32 -20.42 -7.61
N GLY A 142 -1.77 -21.62 -7.24
CA GLY A 142 -1.21 -22.88 -7.72
C GLY A 142 0.28 -23.02 -7.37
N PRO A 143 1.20 -23.16 -8.34
CA PRO A 143 2.65 -23.23 -8.11
C PRO A 143 3.31 -21.86 -7.94
N GLU A 144 2.57 -20.76 -8.12
CA GLU A 144 3.10 -19.40 -8.15
C GLU A 144 2.87 -18.69 -6.81
N HIS A 145 3.91 -18.03 -6.29
CA HIS A 145 3.93 -17.38 -4.99
C HIS A 145 4.42 -15.94 -5.11
N TYR A 146 3.72 -14.99 -4.50
CA TYR A 146 4.03 -13.56 -4.57
C TYR A 146 3.90 -12.89 -3.21
N VAL A 147 4.89 -12.07 -2.84
CA VAL A 147 4.80 -11.18 -1.68
C VAL A 147 4.69 -9.73 -2.16
N ILE A 148 3.55 -9.10 -1.90
CA ILE A 148 3.22 -7.74 -2.35
C ILE A 148 3.04 -6.84 -1.12
N PRO A 149 3.77 -5.72 -1.01
CA PRO A 149 3.54 -4.72 0.02
C PRO A 149 2.34 -3.83 -0.33
N ASP A 150 1.52 -3.50 0.65
CA ASP A 150 0.37 -2.59 0.51
C ASP A 150 0.77 -1.22 -0.08
N ALA A 151 1.99 -0.75 0.23
CA ALA A 151 2.54 0.50 -0.27
C ALA A 151 2.65 0.56 -1.81
N LEU A 152 2.74 -0.58 -2.49
CA LEU A 152 2.63 -0.63 -3.96
C LEU A 152 1.22 -0.19 -4.39
N ILE A 153 0.19 -0.69 -3.71
CA ILE A 153 -1.22 -0.48 -4.04
C ILE A 153 -1.72 0.90 -3.60
N THR A 154 -1.26 1.43 -2.46
CA THR A 154 -1.71 2.74 -1.96
C THR A 154 -0.90 3.92 -2.50
N GLY A 155 0.35 3.69 -2.93
CA GLY A 155 1.34 4.76 -3.01
C GLY A 155 1.84 5.19 -1.63
N GLY A 156 2.70 6.21 -1.60
CA GLY A 156 3.31 6.79 -0.40
C GLY A 156 3.67 8.26 -0.58
#